data_AF-A0A818V479-F1
#
_entry.id   AF-A0A818V479-F1
#
_cell.length_a   1.000
_cell.length_b   1.000
_cell.length_c   1.000
_cell.angle_alpha   90.00
_cell.angle_beta   90.00
_cell.angle_gamma   90.00
#
_symmetry.space_group_name_H-M   'P 1'
#
loop_
_entity.id
_entity.type
_entity.pdbx_description
1 polymer ?
#
loop_
_entity_poly.entity_id
_entity_poly.type
_entity_poly.pdbx_seq_one_letter_code
_entity_poly.pdbx_strand_id
1 'polypeptide(L)'
;MNRISDSKEEATNSNKLVITCEDIPNLTTKYGQIPDGYQSLIWENAWYVHESEAQNHHSNTGYDHAFTGDRKYLAYNFEPNNSISIKSSNSQCPFTFHSFESNSIHRDNLQLYVQGFRRGEQVYGTVMTIQITEPTSFELEWENIDKVVWTTFGGTKHEGYHRDVKNFTITCIKITN
;
A
#
# COMPACT_ATOMS: atom_id res chain seq x y z
N MET A 1 -56.21 11.93 12.54
CA MET A 1 -54.87 12.43 12.95
C MET A 1 -53.84 11.40 12.51
N ASN A 2 -53.21 11.62 11.36
CA ASN A 2 -52.17 10.72 10.84
C ASN A 2 -50.85 11.01 11.57
N ARG A 3 -50.30 9.98 12.23
CA ARG A 3 -48.89 9.94 12.61
C ARG A 3 -48.11 9.42 11.40
N ILE A 4 -47.39 10.32 10.73
CA ILE A 4 -46.32 9.95 9.80
C ILE A 4 -45.12 9.63 10.68
N SER A 5 -44.66 8.38 10.64
CA SER A 5 -43.40 7.97 11.23
C SER A 5 -42.29 8.34 10.27
N ASP A 6 -41.48 9.34 10.61
CA ASP A 6 -40.19 9.60 9.98
C ASP A 6 -39.26 8.41 10.27
N SER A 7 -39.04 7.56 9.28
CA SER A 7 -37.89 6.64 9.29
C SER A 7 -36.65 7.46 8.97
N LYS A 8 -35.87 7.79 10.01
CA LYS A 8 -34.50 8.27 9.83
C LYS A 8 -33.68 7.14 9.22
N GLU A 9 -33.23 7.39 8.00
CA GLU A 9 -32.19 6.64 7.32
C GLU A 9 -30.94 6.63 8.23
N GLU A 10 -30.57 5.45 8.73
CA GLU A 10 -29.30 5.24 9.43
C GLU A 10 -28.19 5.37 8.39
N ALA A 11 -27.51 6.51 8.37
CA ALA A 11 -26.20 6.62 7.76
C ALA A 11 -25.26 5.70 8.54
N THR A 12 -24.97 4.52 7.99
CA THR A 12 -23.90 3.64 8.48
C THR A 12 -22.60 4.43 8.40
N ASN A 13 -22.03 4.73 9.56
CA ASN A 13 -20.77 5.44 9.70
C ASN A 13 -19.65 4.50 9.21
N SER A 14 -19.39 4.51 7.90
CA SER A 14 -18.35 3.73 7.26
C SER A 14 -17.01 4.34 7.69
N ASN A 15 -16.31 3.67 8.60
CA ASN A 15 -15.08 4.19 9.20
C ASN A 15 -13.92 4.08 8.20
N LYS A 16 -13.42 5.24 7.78
CA LYS A 16 -12.22 5.34 6.95
C LYS A 16 -11.01 4.83 7.74
N LEU A 17 -10.38 3.80 7.23
CA LEU A 17 -9.16 3.20 7.77
C LEU A 17 -7.94 3.77 7.03
N VAL A 18 -6.96 4.26 7.79
CA VAL A 18 -5.66 4.72 7.26
C VAL A 18 -4.58 3.78 7.76
N ILE A 19 -3.85 3.15 6.85
CA ILE A 19 -2.81 2.17 7.15
C ILE A 19 -1.44 2.77 6.86
N THR A 20 -0.60 2.88 7.88
CA THR A 20 0.72 3.52 7.81
C THR A 20 1.88 2.62 8.18
N CYS A 21 1.64 1.36 8.58
CA CYS A 21 2.64 0.41 9.11
C CYS A 21 3.26 0.80 10.46
N GLU A 22 2.91 1.96 11.03
CA GLU A 22 3.43 2.44 12.32
C GLU A 22 2.94 1.61 13.52
N ASP A 23 1.79 0.95 13.37
CA ASP A 23 1.13 0.16 14.40
C ASP A 23 1.15 -1.34 14.09
N ILE A 24 2.10 -1.81 13.27
CA ILE A 24 2.32 -3.24 13.08
C ILE A 24 2.56 -3.88 14.46
N PRO A 25 1.83 -4.94 14.83
CA PRO A 25 1.98 -5.56 16.13
C PRO A 25 3.35 -6.25 16.25
N ASN A 26 3.91 -6.25 17.46
CA ASN A 26 5.13 -6.99 17.80
C ASN A 26 6.35 -6.61 16.94
N LEU A 27 6.59 -5.31 16.75
CA LEU A 27 7.83 -4.75 16.19
C LEU A 27 9.03 -5.04 17.12
N THR A 28 9.43 -6.30 17.20
CA THR A 28 10.60 -6.78 17.94
C THR A 28 11.86 -6.68 17.09
N THR A 29 11.70 -6.55 15.77
CA THR A 29 12.76 -6.34 14.78
C THR A 29 12.52 -5.03 14.04
N LYS A 30 13.58 -4.48 13.44
CA LYS A 30 13.49 -3.28 12.61
C LYS A 30 13.04 -3.54 11.17
N TYR A 31 12.87 -4.80 10.80
CA TYR A 31 12.31 -5.21 9.51
C TYR A 31 11.71 -6.60 9.64
N GLY A 32 10.78 -6.95 8.78
CA GLY A 32 10.14 -8.26 8.78
C GLY A 32 8.99 -8.36 7.79
N GLN A 33 8.36 -9.52 7.71
CA GLN A 33 7.12 -9.66 6.95
C GLN A 33 5.98 -8.95 7.68
N ILE A 34 5.09 -8.29 6.94
CA ILE A 34 3.86 -7.77 7.52
C ILE A 34 3.01 -8.96 7.96
N PRO A 35 2.60 -9.03 9.24
CA PRO A 35 1.83 -10.17 9.73
C PRO A 35 0.47 -10.30 9.05
N ASP A 36 0.03 -11.54 8.82
CA ASP A 36 -1.34 -11.82 8.44
C ASP A 36 -2.33 -11.27 9.47
N GLY A 37 -3.40 -10.65 8.98
CA GLY A 37 -4.41 -10.02 9.82
C GLY A 37 -4.06 -8.61 10.29
N TYR A 38 -2.89 -8.06 9.96
CA TYR A 38 -2.61 -6.65 10.21
C TYR A 38 -3.67 -5.77 9.53
N GLN A 39 -4.36 -4.96 10.34
CA GLN A 39 -5.52 -4.16 9.92
C GLN A 39 -6.68 -4.98 9.33
N SER A 40 -6.86 -6.23 9.79
CA SER A 40 -7.88 -7.17 9.30
C SER A 40 -7.75 -7.55 7.82
N LEU A 41 -6.56 -7.36 7.25
CA LEU A 41 -6.20 -7.70 5.89
C LEU A 41 -5.21 -8.88 5.86
N ILE A 42 -5.27 -9.64 4.77
CA ILE A 42 -4.24 -10.61 4.39
C ILE A 42 -3.24 -9.85 3.51
N TRP A 43 -1.96 -9.90 3.87
CA TRP A 43 -0.88 -9.23 3.15
C TRP A 43 -0.01 -10.28 2.45
N GLU A 44 0.18 -10.15 1.14
CA GLU A 44 1.03 -11.06 0.37
C GLU A 44 2.25 -10.30 -0.16
N ASN A 45 3.43 -10.91 -0.04
CA ASN A 45 4.71 -10.36 -0.51
C ASN A 45 5.08 -8.98 0.08
N ALA A 46 4.49 -8.63 1.22
CA ALA A 46 4.69 -7.35 1.88
C ALA A 46 5.63 -7.49 3.08
N TRP A 47 6.64 -6.63 3.12
CA TRP A 47 7.58 -6.52 4.22
C TRP A 47 7.50 -5.11 4.79
N TYR A 48 7.86 -4.95 6.06
CA TYR A 48 8.07 -3.65 6.67
C TYR A 48 9.55 -3.42 6.95
N VAL A 49 9.95 -2.15 6.96
CA VAL A 49 11.29 -1.71 7.37
C VAL A 49 11.19 -0.42 8.17
N HIS A 50 11.96 -0.32 9.24
CA HIS A 50 12.12 0.86 10.07
C HIS A 50 13.13 1.81 9.41
N GLU A 51 12.91 3.12 9.54
CA GLU A 51 13.77 4.20 9.03
C GLU A 51 15.26 3.94 9.28
N SER A 52 15.67 3.78 10.54
CA SER A 52 17.06 3.50 10.89
C SER A 52 17.64 2.22 10.27
N GLU A 53 16.84 1.20 9.97
CA GLU A 53 17.35 0.00 9.28
C GLU A 53 17.61 0.31 7.81
N ALA A 54 16.64 0.97 7.16
CA ALA A 54 16.74 1.37 5.78
C ALA A 54 17.94 2.31 5.55
N GLN A 55 18.10 3.33 6.39
CA GLN A 55 19.19 4.32 6.27
C GLN A 55 20.58 3.71 6.55
N ASN A 56 20.69 2.75 7.48
CA ASN A 56 21.99 2.16 7.84
C ASN A 56 22.46 1.08 6.87
N HIS A 57 21.53 0.37 6.21
CA HIS A 57 21.85 -0.80 5.38
C HIS A 57 21.53 -0.62 3.89
N HIS A 58 20.80 0.44 3.52
CA HIS A 58 20.38 0.71 2.15
C HIS A 58 20.63 2.17 1.75
N SER A 59 21.85 2.65 1.97
CA SER A 59 22.27 3.97 1.50
C SER A 59 22.27 4.07 -0.02
N ASN A 60 22.03 5.28 -0.54
CA ASN A 60 21.88 5.54 -1.97
C ASN A 60 20.75 4.68 -2.55
N THR A 61 19.57 4.78 -1.93
CA THR A 61 18.35 4.17 -2.45
C THR A 61 17.18 5.14 -2.25
N GLY A 62 16.05 4.87 -2.90
CA GLY A 62 14.82 5.64 -2.71
C GLY A 62 14.26 5.56 -1.29
N TYR A 63 14.82 4.73 -0.39
CA TYR A 63 14.50 4.85 1.03
C TYR A 63 14.89 6.21 1.60
N ASP A 64 15.93 6.85 1.08
CA ASP A 64 16.39 8.19 1.51
C ASP A 64 15.30 9.26 1.31
N HIS A 65 14.31 8.99 0.45
CA HIS A 65 13.20 9.88 0.13
C HIS A 65 11.84 9.37 0.60
N ALA A 66 11.72 8.09 0.98
CA ALA A 66 10.43 7.46 1.28
C ALA A 66 9.90 7.74 2.70
N PHE A 67 10.78 8.05 3.64
CA PHE A 67 10.41 8.42 5.01
C PHE A 67 10.17 9.93 5.10
N THR A 68 8.90 10.33 5.08
CA THR A 68 8.46 11.73 5.17
C THR A 68 7.71 11.99 6.47
N GLY A 69 7.85 13.20 7.02
CA GLY A 69 7.23 13.59 8.29
C GLY A 69 7.73 12.75 9.47
N ASP A 70 6.80 12.31 10.32
CA ASP A 70 7.13 11.51 11.51
C ASP A 70 7.17 10.00 11.24
N ARG A 71 7.05 9.57 9.98
CA ARG A 71 6.99 8.16 9.58
C ARG A 71 8.27 7.42 9.96
N LYS A 72 8.12 6.27 10.63
CA LYS A 72 9.22 5.37 11.01
C LYS A 72 9.15 4.03 10.34
N TYR A 73 8.01 3.63 9.77
CA TYR A 73 7.86 2.35 9.08
C TYR A 73 7.28 2.52 7.67
N LEU A 74 7.72 1.65 6.76
CA LEU A 74 7.24 1.56 5.38
C LEU A 74 6.91 0.12 5.04
N ALA A 75 5.86 -0.11 4.26
CA ALA A 75 5.72 -1.38 3.54
C ALA A 75 6.55 -1.35 2.26
N TYR A 76 7.10 -2.49 1.84
CA TYR A 76 7.82 -2.66 0.59
C TYR A 76 7.76 -4.11 0.09
N ASN A 77 8.05 -4.32 -1.19
CA ASN A 77 8.23 -5.67 -1.74
C ASN A 77 9.70 -6.11 -1.60
N PHE A 78 9.91 -7.30 -1.05
CA PHE A 78 11.23 -7.91 -0.99
C PHE A 78 11.49 -8.79 -2.21
N GLU A 79 12.73 -8.78 -2.71
CA GLU A 79 13.14 -9.63 -3.84
C GLU A 79 12.99 -11.13 -3.56
N PRO A 80 12.72 -11.96 -4.58
CA PRO A 80 12.63 -11.63 -6.01
C PRO A 80 11.26 -11.08 -6.45
N ASN A 81 10.34 -10.82 -5.51
CA ASN A 81 8.99 -10.40 -5.84
C ASN A 81 8.96 -8.96 -6.37
N ASN A 82 8.12 -8.71 -7.36
CA ASN A 82 7.83 -7.38 -7.90
C ASN A 82 6.39 -6.93 -7.58
N SER A 83 5.74 -7.56 -6.61
CA SER A 83 4.35 -7.26 -6.28
C SER A 83 4.08 -7.29 -4.79
N ILE A 84 3.10 -6.51 -4.35
CA ILE A 84 2.45 -6.58 -3.04
C ILE A 84 0.96 -6.76 -3.27
N SER A 85 0.26 -7.47 -2.38
CA SER A 85 -1.20 -7.41 -2.36
C SER A 85 -1.78 -7.32 -0.96
N ILE A 86 -2.93 -6.66 -0.87
CA ILE A 86 -3.81 -6.71 0.30
C ILE A 86 -5.13 -7.34 -0.11
N LYS A 87 -5.69 -8.16 0.77
CA LYS A 87 -6.98 -8.80 0.57
C LYS A 87 -7.80 -8.74 1.85
N SER A 88 -9.10 -8.49 1.73
CA SER A 88 -10.02 -8.64 2.85
C SER A 88 -9.95 -10.06 3.41
N SER A 89 -9.77 -10.19 4.72
CA SER A 89 -9.81 -11.50 5.41
C SER A 89 -11.15 -12.22 5.23
N ASN A 90 -12.22 -11.48 4.93
CA ASN A 90 -13.51 -12.01 4.53
C ASN A 90 -13.91 -11.47 3.16
N SER A 91 -13.81 -12.31 2.11
CA SER A 91 -14.22 -11.93 0.75
C SER A 91 -15.70 -11.50 0.60
N GLN A 92 -16.57 -11.79 1.56
CA GLN A 92 -17.94 -11.29 1.58
C GLN A 92 -18.03 -9.82 2.04
N CYS A 93 -16.97 -9.30 2.66
CA CYS A 93 -16.81 -7.92 3.11
C CYS A 93 -15.82 -7.20 2.16
N PRO A 94 -16.31 -6.65 1.03
CA PRO A 94 -15.49 -5.77 0.20
C PRO A 94 -15.16 -4.48 0.96
N PHE A 95 -14.24 -3.71 0.40
CA PHE A 95 -13.94 -2.35 0.82
C PHE A 95 -13.92 -1.41 -0.39
N THR A 96 -14.03 -0.12 -0.11
CA THR A 96 -13.69 0.96 -1.03
C THR A 96 -12.21 1.31 -0.83
N PHE A 97 -11.46 1.35 -1.93
CA PHE A 97 -10.06 1.75 -1.96
C PHE A 97 -9.91 3.18 -2.46
N HIS A 98 -9.57 4.08 -1.54
CA HIS A 98 -9.54 5.51 -1.81
C HIS A 98 -8.21 5.94 -2.43
N SER A 99 -7.11 5.64 -1.73
CA SER A 99 -5.78 6.12 -2.12
C SER A 99 -4.66 5.31 -1.48
N PHE A 100 -3.46 5.52 -2.00
CA PHE A 100 -2.20 5.06 -1.43
C PHE A 100 -1.08 6.03 -1.82
N GLU A 101 0.04 5.92 -1.14
CA GLU A 101 1.28 6.61 -1.49
C GLU A 101 2.37 5.57 -1.80
N SER A 102 3.24 5.87 -2.77
CA SER A 102 4.30 4.94 -3.18
C SER A 102 5.54 5.67 -3.68
N ASN A 103 6.71 5.08 -3.42
CA ASN A 103 8.01 5.55 -3.91
C ASN A 103 8.77 4.39 -4.57
N SER A 104 9.52 4.66 -5.63
CA SER A 104 10.48 3.71 -6.20
C SER A 104 11.74 3.65 -5.34
N ILE A 105 12.36 2.47 -5.21
CA ILE A 105 13.57 2.32 -4.40
C ILE A 105 14.85 2.33 -5.26
N HIS A 106 14.84 1.77 -6.47
CA HIS A 106 16.08 1.63 -7.25
C HIS A 106 16.00 2.05 -8.73
N ARG A 107 14.79 2.34 -9.24
CA ARG A 107 14.59 2.68 -10.64
C ARG A 107 13.87 4.01 -10.84
N ASP A 108 14.38 4.82 -11.75
CA ASP A 108 13.68 6.01 -12.22
C ASP A 108 12.47 5.61 -13.06
N ASN A 109 11.39 6.40 -12.94
CA ASN A 109 10.16 6.22 -13.71
C ASN A 109 9.63 4.76 -13.68
N LEU A 110 9.70 4.11 -12.50
CA LEU A 110 9.25 2.75 -12.34
C LEU A 110 7.74 2.68 -12.56
N GLN A 111 7.28 1.75 -13.38
CA GLN A 111 5.85 1.58 -13.66
C GLN A 111 5.22 0.70 -12.59
N LEU A 112 4.05 1.08 -12.14
CA LEU A 112 3.26 0.40 -11.12
C LEU A 112 1.87 0.09 -11.69
N TYR A 113 1.60 -1.20 -11.94
CA TYR A 113 0.26 -1.65 -12.28
C TYR A 113 -0.52 -1.94 -11.01
N VAL A 114 -1.57 -1.17 -10.77
CA VAL A 114 -2.48 -1.35 -9.65
C VAL A 114 -3.75 -2.00 -10.17
N GLN A 115 -4.19 -3.06 -9.52
CA GLN A 115 -5.33 -3.87 -9.93
C GLN A 115 -6.29 -4.05 -8.76
N GLY A 116 -7.58 -3.79 -8.98
CA GLY A 116 -8.65 -4.02 -8.02
C GLY A 116 -9.44 -5.26 -8.43
N PHE A 117 -9.66 -6.19 -7.49
CA PHE A 117 -10.36 -7.44 -7.74
C PHE A 117 -11.60 -7.58 -6.87
N ARG A 118 -12.60 -8.26 -7.39
CA ARG A 118 -13.78 -8.71 -6.66
C ARG A 118 -13.99 -10.19 -6.92
N ARG A 119 -13.97 -11.01 -5.86
CA ARG A 119 -14.17 -12.47 -5.94
C ARG A 119 -13.24 -13.18 -6.95
N GLY A 120 -12.02 -12.66 -7.09
CA GLY A 120 -10.99 -13.20 -8.00
C GLY A 120 -11.03 -12.64 -9.42
N GLU A 121 -12.04 -11.86 -9.79
CA GLU A 121 -12.10 -11.18 -11.09
C GLU A 121 -11.54 -9.77 -10.98
N GLN A 122 -10.68 -9.37 -11.93
CA GLN A 122 -10.19 -8.00 -11.99
C GLN A 122 -11.33 -7.09 -12.47
N VAL A 123 -11.68 -6.09 -11.66
CA VAL A 123 -12.73 -5.11 -11.96
C VAL A 123 -12.16 -3.72 -12.26
N TYR A 124 -10.99 -3.40 -11.69
CA TYR A 124 -10.27 -2.16 -11.97
C TYR A 124 -8.80 -2.43 -12.30
N GLY A 125 -8.19 -1.53 -13.06
CA GLY A 125 -6.77 -1.58 -13.37
C GLY A 125 -6.26 -0.24 -13.88
N THR A 126 -5.10 0.18 -13.41
CA THR A 126 -4.42 1.37 -13.92
C THR A 126 -2.91 1.26 -13.80
N VAL A 127 -2.19 1.85 -14.74
CA VAL A 127 -0.73 1.94 -14.72
C VAL A 127 -0.34 3.35 -14.33
N MET A 128 0.55 3.44 -13.34
CA MET A 128 1.07 4.68 -12.80
C MET A 128 2.59 4.68 -12.88
N THR A 129 3.20 5.87 -12.88
CA THR A 129 4.65 6.02 -12.77
C THR A 129 4.99 6.53 -11.38
N ILE A 130 5.91 5.85 -10.69
CA ILE A 130 6.46 6.27 -9.40
C ILE A 130 7.92 6.69 -9.55
N GLN A 131 8.34 7.67 -8.76
CA GLN A 131 9.67 8.25 -8.80
C GLN A 131 10.50 7.81 -7.58
N ILE A 132 11.81 8.05 -7.61
CA ILE A 132 12.71 7.81 -6.47
C ILE A 132 12.71 8.98 -5.49
N THR A 133 12.57 10.20 -6.01
CA THR A 133 12.91 11.44 -5.30
C THR A 133 11.87 11.88 -4.28
N GLU A 134 10.62 11.41 -4.40
CA GLU A 134 9.55 11.73 -3.46
C GLU A 134 8.40 10.73 -3.56
N PRO A 135 7.72 10.42 -2.42
CA PRO A 135 6.53 9.61 -2.44
C PRO A 135 5.42 10.27 -3.27
N THR A 136 4.81 9.49 -4.16
CA THR A 136 3.69 9.95 -4.99
C THR A 136 2.38 9.41 -4.42
N SER A 137 1.42 10.30 -4.16
CA SER A 137 0.07 9.94 -3.75
C SER A 137 -0.84 9.72 -4.95
N PHE A 138 -1.65 8.67 -4.90
CA PHE A 138 -2.60 8.32 -5.96
C PHE A 138 -4.01 8.14 -5.37
N GLU A 139 -5.00 8.77 -6.02
CA GLU A 139 -6.42 8.66 -5.68
C GLU A 139 -7.13 7.83 -6.76
N LEU A 140 -7.95 6.86 -6.33
CA LEU A 140 -8.55 5.85 -7.20
C LEU A 140 -10.05 5.67 -6.96
N GLU A 141 -10.50 5.72 -5.71
CA GLU A 141 -11.92 5.61 -5.33
C GLU A 141 -12.60 4.35 -5.89
N TRP A 142 -11.91 3.20 -5.83
CA TRP A 142 -12.43 1.92 -6.33
C TRP A 142 -13.33 1.25 -5.31
N GLU A 143 -14.63 1.16 -5.63
CA GLU A 143 -15.64 0.58 -4.75
C GLU A 143 -15.81 -0.93 -4.95
N ASN A 144 -16.30 -1.60 -3.90
CA ASN A 144 -16.73 -3.00 -3.95
C ASN A 144 -15.64 -3.98 -4.42
N ILE A 145 -14.39 -3.78 -3.99
CA ILE A 145 -13.28 -4.72 -4.21
C ILE A 145 -12.92 -5.47 -2.94
N ASP A 146 -12.36 -6.66 -3.05
CA ASP A 146 -11.86 -7.45 -1.91
C ASP A 146 -10.36 -7.71 -1.95
N LYS A 147 -9.67 -7.30 -3.03
CA LYS A 147 -8.21 -7.39 -3.16
C LYS A 147 -7.66 -6.24 -4.01
N VAL A 148 -6.51 -5.71 -3.60
CA VAL A 148 -5.68 -4.80 -4.40
C VAL A 148 -4.31 -5.45 -4.61
N VAL A 149 -3.81 -5.41 -5.84
CA VAL A 149 -2.47 -5.87 -6.20
C VAL A 149 -1.71 -4.71 -6.82
N TRP A 150 -0.48 -4.49 -6.36
CA TRP A 150 0.48 -3.56 -6.95
C TRP A 150 1.62 -4.37 -7.55
N THR A 151 1.89 -4.22 -8.85
CA THR A 151 2.96 -4.94 -9.55
C THR A 151 3.86 -3.96 -10.29
N THR A 152 5.17 -4.02 -10.05
CA THR A 152 6.14 -3.15 -10.70
C THR A 152 6.75 -3.75 -11.96
N PHE A 153 7.00 -2.90 -12.95
CA PHE A 153 7.67 -3.23 -14.20
C PHE A 153 8.35 -1.98 -14.81
N GLY A 154 9.15 -2.16 -15.87
CA GLY A 154 9.81 -1.05 -16.55
C GLY A 154 10.81 -0.27 -15.67
N GLY A 155 10.95 1.02 -15.95
CA GLY A 155 11.92 1.92 -15.33
C GLY A 155 13.37 1.69 -15.77
N THR A 156 14.23 2.64 -15.45
CA THR A 156 15.68 2.59 -15.71
C THR A 156 16.45 2.58 -14.40
N LYS A 157 17.59 1.90 -14.37
CA LYS A 157 18.49 1.94 -13.20
C LYS A 157 18.84 3.39 -12.87
N HIS A 158 18.67 3.78 -11.61
CA HIS A 158 19.12 5.10 -11.16
C HIS A 158 20.64 5.19 -11.14
N GLU A 159 21.17 6.32 -11.63
CA GLU A 159 22.60 6.56 -11.65
C GLU A 159 23.16 6.64 -10.21
N GLY A 160 24.33 6.05 -9.97
CA GLY A 160 24.94 6.02 -8.64
C GLY A 160 24.41 4.94 -7.69
N TYR A 161 23.28 4.30 -7.99
CA TYR A 161 22.76 3.21 -7.17
C TYR A 161 23.43 1.87 -7.53
N HIS A 162 23.70 1.04 -6.52
CA HIS A 162 24.40 -0.24 -6.70
C HIS A 162 23.51 -1.33 -7.29
N ARG A 163 22.20 -1.30 -7.00
CA ARG A 163 21.23 -2.32 -7.41
C ARG A 163 20.37 -1.85 -8.59
N ASP A 164 19.83 -2.80 -9.35
CA ASP A 164 18.90 -2.55 -10.47
C ASP A 164 17.69 -3.47 -10.37
N VAL A 165 16.76 -3.11 -9.50
CA VAL A 165 15.68 -3.98 -9.04
C VAL A 165 14.38 -3.19 -8.90
N LYS A 166 13.25 -3.88 -9.05
CA LYS A 166 11.93 -3.21 -9.16
C LYS A 166 11.23 -3.11 -7.80
N ASN A 167 11.97 -2.72 -6.77
CA ASN A 167 11.37 -2.51 -5.45
C ASN A 167 10.69 -1.14 -5.38
N PHE A 168 9.60 -1.11 -4.64
CA PHE A 168 8.80 0.05 -4.35
C PHE A 168 8.30 -0.03 -2.91
N THR A 169 7.93 1.12 -2.36
CA THR A 169 7.26 1.22 -1.07
C THR A 169 5.76 1.41 -1.26
N ILE A 170 4.96 1.00 -0.28
CA ILE A 170 3.57 1.42 -0.15
C ILE A 170 3.39 2.02 1.24
N THR A 171 2.75 3.17 1.30
CA THR A 171 2.41 3.88 2.53
C THR A 171 1.02 4.48 2.45
N CYS A 172 0.48 4.87 3.60
CA CYS A 172 -0.75 5.66 3.70
C CYS A 172 -1.92 5.09 2.88
N ILE A 173 -2.15 3.77 2.94
CA ILE A 173 -3.30 3.15 2.27
C ILE A 173 -4.58 3.61 2.97
N LYS A 174 -5.54 4.11 2.20
CA LYS A 174 -6.84 4.54 2.73
C LYS A 174 -7.94 3.65 2.15
N ILE A 175 -8.63 2.92 3.01
CA ILE A 175 -9.78 2.08 2.66
C ILE A 175 -10.96 2.37 3.57
N THR A 176 -12.15 1.97 3.15
CA THR A 176 -13.34 2.00 4.00
C THR A 176 -14.14 0.71 3.77
N ASN A 177 -14.60 0.06 4.85
CA ASN A 177 -15.35 -1.19 4.80
C ASN A 177 -16.87 -0.97 4.75
#